data_AF-A0ABD5YFM8-F1
#
_entry.id   AF-A0ABD5YFM8-F1
#
_cell.length_a   1.000
_cell.length_b   1.000
_cell.length_c   1.000
_cell.angle_alpha   90.00
_cell.angle_beta   90.00
_cell.angle_gamma   90.00
#
_symmetry.space_group_name_H-M   'P 1'
#
loop_
_entity.id
_entity.type
_entity.pdbx_description
1 polymer ?
#
loop_
_entity_poly.entity_id
_entity_poly.type
_entity_poly.pdbx_seq_one_letter_code
_entity_poly.pdbx_strand_id
1 'polypeptide(L)'
;MALSDQVSDISTILPPVRQLLLVPFQLRTYGVLLYLALAFPLGIGYFVGTVVGLSLGISLSVFLIGLPILAATLGGVVLVAAAERVMARQLLGADIPTPSWGVSEASRLRDQVLTVLTTPVL
;
A
#
# COMPACT_ATOMS: atom_id res chain seq x y z
N MET A 1 -46.40 -10.56 35.68
CA MET A 1 -46.88 -10.20 34.33
C MET A 1 -46.06 -9.06 33.73
N ALA A 2 -46.01 -7.85 34.33
CA ALA A 2 -45.31 -6.70 33.75
C ALA A 2 -43.78 -6.85 33.54
N LEU A 3 -43.10 -7.71 34.32
CA LEU A 3 -41.65 -7.90 34.22
C LEU A 3 -41.21 -8.80 33.05
N SER A 4 -42.09 -9.63 32.48
CA SER A 4 -41.75 -10.53 31.36
C SER A 4 -41.72 -9.82 30.01
N ASP A 5 -42.54 -8.79 29.83
CA ASP A 5 -42.56 -7.98 28.61
C ASP A 5 -41.28 -7.13 28.51
N GLN A 6 -40.84 -6.57 29.63
CA GLN A 6 -39.62 -5.76 29.69
C GLN A 6 -38.35 -6.58 29.37
N VAL A 7 -38.26 -7.84 29.80
CA VAL A 7 -37.13 -8.73 29.47
C VAL A 7 -37.12 -9.11 27.98
N SER A 8 -38.29 -9.22 27.36
CA SER A 8 -38.45 -9.57 25.94
C SER A 8 -38.06 -8.39 25.03
N ASP A 9 -38.43 -7.16 25.41
CA ASP A 9 -38.00 -5.94 24.70
C ASP A 9 -36.48 -5.74 24.75
N ILE A 10 -35.85 -5.99 25.90
CA ILE A 10 -34.38 -5.88 26.05
C ILE A 10 -33.66 -6.88 25.13
N SER A 11 -34.20 -8.09 24.97
CA SER A 11 -33.64 -9.11 24.07
C SER A 11 -33.82 -8.81 22.57
N THR A 12 -34.76 -7.93 22.23
CA THR A 12 -35.02 -7.48 20.85
C THR A 12 -34.09 -6.33 20.46
N ILE A 13 -33.69 -5.51 21.44
CA ILE A 13 -32.79 -4.35 21.25
C ILE A 13 -31.32 -4.76 21.30
N LEU A 14 -30.97 -5.73 22.14
CA LEU A 14 -29.59 -6.23 22.25
C LEU A 14 -29.38 -7.33 21.20
N PRO A 15 -28.54 -7.11 20.16
CA PRO A 15 -28.22 -8.16 19.21
C PRO A 15 -27.70 -9.38 19.99
N PRO A 16 -28.12 -10.60 19.64
CA PRO A 16 -27.75 -11.79 20.40
C PRO A 16 -26.23 -11.83 20.46
N VAL A 17 -25.66 -11.91 21.67
CA VAL A 17 -24.21 -11.95 21.90
C VAL A 17 -23.54 -13.04 21.05
N ARG A 18 -24.31 -14.09 20.70
CA ARG A 18 -23.96 -15.14 19.74
C ARG A 18 -23.68 -14.61 18.33
N GLN A 19 -24.43 -13.63 17.81
CA GLN A 19 -24.14 -12.95 16.54
C GLN A 19 -22.87 -12.10 16.64
N LEU A 20 -22.65 -11.37 17.73
CA LEU A 20 -21.40 -10.62 17.95
C LEU A 20 -20.17 -11.55 18.03
N LEU A 21 -20.33 -12.74 18.63
CA LEU A 21 -19.28 -13.77 18.70
C LEU A 21 -19.10 -14.56 17.40
N LEU A 22 -20.10 -14.61 16.52
CA LEU A 22 -20.05 -15.29 15.22
C LEU A 22 -19.61 -14.36 14.07
N VAL A 23 -19.66 -13.04 14.25
CA VAL A 23 -19.08 -12.04 13.33
C VAL A 23 -17.58 -12.28 13.06
N PRO A 24 -16.72 -12.58 14.04
CA PRO A 24 -15.31 -12.92 13.76
C PRO A 24 -15.11 -14.31 13.16
N PHE A 25 -16.11 -15.19 13.14
CA PHE A 25 -15.99 -16.58 12.67
C PHE A 25 -16.34 -16.79 11.19
N GLN A 26 -16.61 -15.71 10.45
CA GLN A 26 -16.77 -15.75 9.00
C GLN A 26 -15.39 -15.66 8.35
N LEU A 27 -15.13 -16.49 7.33
CA LEU A 27 -13.90 -16.66 6.52
C LEU A 27 -13.10 -15.37 6.18
N ARG A 28 -13.75 -14.21 6.29
CA ARG A 28 -13.19 -12.87 6.19
C ARG A 28 -12.10 -12.56 7.23
N THR A 29 -12.21 -13.04 8.47
CA THR A 29 -11.21 -12.78 9.53
C THR A 29 -9.89 -13.49 9.25
N TYR A 30 -9.93 -14.70 8.70
CA TYR A 30 -8.74 -15.45 8.32
C TYR A 30 -7.97 -14.79 7.18
N GLY A 31 -8.67 -14.16 6.23
CA GLY A 31 -8.03 -13.37 5.17
C GLY A 31 -7.23 -12.19 5.71
N VAL A 32 -7.78 -11.47 6.70
CA VAL A 32 -7.09 -10.33 7.35
C VAL A 32 -5.92 -10.79 8.21
N LEU A 33 -6.04 -11.91 8.92
CA LEU A 33 -4.94 -12.45 9.73
C LEU A 33 -3.80 -13.00 8.85
N LEU A 34 -4.13 -13.68 7.76
CA LEU A 34 -3.14 -14.13 6.77
C LEU A 34 -2.47 -12.94 6.08
N TYR A 35 -3.24 -11.88 5.77
CA TYR A 35 -2.71 -10.61 5.28
C TYR A 35 -1.70 -10.02 6.25
N LEU A 36 -2.05 -9.86 7.53
CA LEU A 36 -1.14 -9.34 8.55
C LEU A 36 0.09 -10.22 8.71
N ALA A 37 -0.09 -11.55 8.69
CA ALA A 37 1.00 -12.50 8.83
C ALA A 37 1.97 -12.50 7.65
N LEU A 38 1.53 -12.17 6.43
CA LEU A 38 2.41 -11.99 5.26
C LEU A 38 2.96 -10.56 5.16
N ALA A 39 2.16 -9.55 5.49
CA ALA A 39 2.57 -8.15 5.47
C ALA A 39 3.67 -7.88 6.49
N PHE A 40 3.64 -8.55 7.64
CA PHE A 40 4.65 -8.41 8.69
C PHE A 40 6.09 -8.79 8.23
N PRO A 41 6.37 -10.02 7.74
CA PRO A 41 7.71 -10.38 7.27
C PRO A 41 8.12 -9.61 6.02
N LEU A 42 7.18 -9.27 5.12
CA LEU A 42 7.47 -8.42 3.97
C LEU A 42 7.91 -7.02 4.39
N GLY A 43 7.16 -6.39 5.30
CA GLY A 43 7.49 -5.07 5.85
C GLY A 43 8.87 -5.05 6.51
N ILE A 44 9.22 -6.10 7.26
CA ILE A 44 10.56 -6.26 7.84
C ILE A 44 11.63 -6.37 6.73
N GLY A 45 11.42 -7.22 5.73
CA GLY A 45 12.37 -7.38 4.63
C GLY A 45 12.62 -6.07 3.87
N TYR A 46 11.55 -5.32 3.60
CA TYR A 46 11.62 -4.01 2.94
C TYR A 46 12.32 -2.97 3.80
N PHE A 47 11.99 -2.90 5.09
CA PHE A 47 12.63 -1.98 6.01
C PHE A 47 14.13 -2.26 6.13
N VAL A 48 14.51 -3.50 6.41
CA VAL A 48 15.92 -3.90 6.55
C VAL A 48 16.67 -3.67 5.24
N GLY A 49 16.13 -4.11 4.10
CA GLY A 49 16.75 -3.92 2.80
C GLY A 49 16.95 -2.45 2.45
N THR A 50 15.96 -1.60 2.74
CA THR A 50 16.04 -0.15 2.51
C THR A 50 17.09 0.50 3.39
N VAL A 51 17.09 0.20 4.69
CA VAL A 51 18.08 0.75 5.64
C VAL A 51 19.48 0.30 5.26
N VAL A 52 19.70 -0.99 4.99
CA VAL A 52 21.00 -1.53 4.58
C VAL A 52 21.45 -0.92 3.25
N GLY A 53 20.58 -0.86 2.25
CA GLY A 53 20.90 -0.27 0.94
C GLY A 53 21.24 1.21 1.02
N LEU A 54 20.51 1.99 1.84
CA LEU A 54 20.83 3.40 2.11
C LEU A 54 22.13 3.55 2.87
N SER A 55 22.35 2.79 3.94
CA SER A 55 23.59 2.86 4.72
C SER A 55 24.80 2.50 3.85
N LEU A 56 24.73 1.39 3.11
CA LEU A 56 25.81 0.98 2.20
C LEU A 56 26.00 1.99 1.07
N GLY A 57 24.93 2.46 0.45
CA GLY A 57 25.02 3.39 -0.67
C GLY A 57 25.57 4.76 -0.23
N ILE A 58 25.19 5.27 0.93
CA ILE A 58 25.75 6.52 1.49
C ILE A 58 27.24 6.31 1.81
N SER A 59 27.59 5.23 2.50
CA SER A 59 28.99 4.93 2.87
C SER A 59 29.88 4.71 1.64
N LEU A 60 29.38 4.04 0.60
CA LEU A 60 30.11 3.76 -0.64
C LEU A 60 30.03 4.92 -1.65
N SER A 61 29.24 5.96 -1.39
CA SER A 61 29.11 7.12 -2.28
C SER A 61 30.44 7.84 -2.47
N VAL A 62 31.29 7.81 -1.44
CA VAL A 62 32.66 8.34 -1.47
C VAL A 62 33.50 7.67 -2.56
N PHE A 63 33.24 6.40 -2.88
CA PHE A 63 33.94 5.64 -3.90
C PHE A 63 33.27 5.71 -5.29
N LEU A 64 32.30 6.60 -5.50
CA LEU A 64 31.43 6.70 -6.69
C LEU A 64 30.55 5.46 -6.97
N ILE A 65 30.83 4.31 -6.36
CA ILE A 65 30.06 3.06 -6.44
C ILE A 65 28.77 3.13 -5.60
N GLY A 66 28.69 4.05 -4.63
CA GLY A 66 27.47 4.23 -3.85
C GLY A 66 26.29 4.78 -4.64
N LEU A 67 26.54 5.53 -5.73
CA LEU A 67 25.47 6.10 -6.57
C LEU A 67 24.60 5.02 -7.24
N PRO A 68 25.14 3.98 -7.91
CA PRO A 68 24.31 2.89 -8.43
C PRO A 68 23.63 2.08 -7.32
N ILE A 69 24.25 1.91 -6.15
CA ILE A 69 23.62 1.22 -5.01
C ILE A 69 22.44 2.04 -4.47
N LEU A 70 22.57 3.36 -4.37
CA LEU A 70 21.47 4.26 -3.99
C LEU A 70 20.33 4.18 -5.00
N ALA A 71 20.66 4.26 -6.30
CA ALA A 71 19.66 4.17 -7.37
C ALA A 71 18.93 2.82 -7.36
N ALA A 72 19.65 1.72 -7.15
CA ALA A 72 19.08 0.38 -7.00
C ALA A 72 18.20 0.27 -5.75
N THR A 73 18.62 0.85 -4.63
CA THR A 73 17.84 0.86 -3.38
C THR A 73 16.56 1.66 -3.54
N LEU A 74 16.62 2.88 -4.11
CA LEU A 74 15.43 3.69 -4.39
C LEU A 74 14.50 3.00 -5.40
N GLY A 75 15.03 2.43 -6.47
CA GLY A 75 14.26 1.63 -7.43
C GLY A 75 13.60 0.43 -6.77
N GLY A 76 14.31 -0.24 -5.85
CA GLY A 76 13.79 -1.32 -5.02
C GLY A 76 12.63 -0.86 -4.15
N VAL A 77 12.75 0.27 -3.45
CA VAL A 77 11.66 0.86 -2.63
C VAL A 77 10.42 1.15 -3.49
N VAL A 78 10.59 1.67 -4.71
CA VAL A 78 9.47 1.93 -5.63
C VAL A 78 8.79 0.63 -6.07
N LEU A 79 9.57 -0.40 -6.41
CA LEU A 79 9.04 -1.72 -6.79
C LEU A 79 8.27 -2.37 -5.63
N VAL A 80 8.80 -2.26 -4.43
CA VAL A 80 8.19 -2.72 -3.19
C VAL A 80 6.88 -2.00 -2.91
N ALA A 81 6.85 -0.68 -3.03
CA ALA A 81 5.63 0.11 -2.87
C ALA A 81 4.56 -0.26 -3.91
N ALA A 82 4.97 -0.65 -5.12
CA ALA A 82 4.06 -1.19 -6.13
C ALA A 82 3.53 -2.59 -5.76
N ALA A 83 4.36 -3.45 -5.18
CA ALA A 83 3.94 -4.77 -4.69
C ALA A 83 2.96 -4.65 -3.51
N GLU A 84 3.20 -3.73 -2.57
CA GLU A 84 2.26 -3.40 -1.49
C GLU A 84 0.91 -2.91 -2.02
N ARG A 85 0.90 -2.13 -3.10
CA ARG A 85 -0.34 -1.69 -3.76
C ARG A 85 -1.14 -2.85 -4.36
N VAL A 86 -0.48 -3.88 -4.88
CA VAL A 86 -1.15 -5.07 -5.42
C VAL A 86 -1.72 -5.91 -4.27
N MET A 87 -0.95 -6.11 -3.20
CA MET A 87 -1.40 -6.80 -1.99
C MET A 87 -2.59 -6.08 -1.32
N ALA A 88 -2.55 -4.76 -1.19
CA ALA A 88 -3.64 -3.97 -0.63
C ALA A 88 -4.93 -4.05 -1.46
N ARG A 89 -4.82 -4.06 -2.81
CA ARG A 89 -5.97 -4.26 -3.70
C ARG A 89 -6.55 -5.66 -3.62
N GLN A 90 -5.69 -6.68 -3.61
CA GLN A 90 -6.12 -8.08 -3.58
C GLN A 90 -6.71 -8.50 -2.22
N LEU A 91 -6.19 -7.99 -1.10
CA LEU A 91 -6.61 -8.42 0.24
C LEU A 91 -7.59 -7.47 0.96
N LEU A 92 -7.56 -6.15 0.70
CA LEU A 92 -8.50 -5.22 1.33
C LEU A 92 -9.58 -4.68 0.38
N GLY A 93 -9.46 -4.86 -0.93
CA GLY A 93 -10.37 -4.22 -1.90
C GLY A 93 -10.36 -2.69 -1.82
N ALA A 94 -9.33 -2.12 -1.17
CA ALA A 94 -9.15 -0.68 -1.06
C ALA A 94 -8.58 -0.17 -2.39
N ASP A 95 -9.39 0.56 -3.14
CA ASP A 95 -8.98 1.15 -4.40
C ASP A 95 -8.07 2.34 -4.09
N ILE A 96 -6.76 2.11 -4.07
CA ILE A 96 -5.76 3.16 -3.86
C ILE A 96 -5.42 3.75 -5.24
N PRO A 97 -5.75 5.02 -5.53
CA PRO A 97 -5.37 5.64 -6.80
C PRO A 97 -3.84 5.59 -7.04
N THR A 98 -3.45 5.41 -8.30
CA THR A 98 -2.05 5.51 -8.73
C THR A 98 -1.56 6.95 -8.61
N PRO A 99 -0.34 7.21 -8.08
CA PRO A 99 0.23 8.55 -8.05
C PRO A 99 0.42 9.01 -9.50
N SER A 100 -0.16 10.17 -9.83
CA SER A 100 -0.17 10.74 -11.18
C SER A 100 1.16 11.42 -11.56
N TRP A 101 2.13 11.49 -10.66
CA TRP A 101 3.41 12.16 -10.88
C TRP A 101 4.44 11.14 -11.38
N GLY A 102 4.71 11.16 -12.68
CA GLY A 102 5.81 10.39 -13.28
C GLY A 102 5.65 10.14 -14.78
N VAL A 103 4.41 10.01 -15.27
CA VAL A 103 4.15 9.73 -16.69
C VAL A 103 3.89 11.01 -17.49
N SER A 104 3.44 12.10 -16.83
CA SER A 104 3.10 13.36 -17.51
C SER A 104 4.29 14.23 -17.87
N GLU A 105 5.40 14.16 -17.14
CA GLU A 105 6.50 15.10 -17.34
C GLU A 105 7.33 14.75 -18.58
N ALA A 106 7.56 13.45 -18.81
CA ALA A 106 8.27 12.98 -20.00
C ALA A 106 7.46 13.19 -21.29
N SER A 107 6.11 13.10 -21.23
CA SER A 107 5.25 13.40 -22.37
C SER A 107 5.15 14.90 -22.63
N ARG A 108 5.02 15.73 -21.57
CA ARG A 108 5.01 17.20 -21.68
C ARG A 108 6.27 17.76 -22.35
N LEU A 109 7.45 17.24 -21.99
CA LEU A 109 8.71 17.68 -22.60
C LEU A 109 8.79 17.32 -24.08
N ARG A 110 8.29 16.14 -24.47
CA ARG A 110 8.19 15.73 -25.88
C ARG A 110 7.20 16.61 -26.63
N ASP A 111 6.01 16.84 -26.07
CA ASP A 111 4.95 17.64 -26.68
C ASP A 111 5.39 19.11 -26.82
N GLN A 112 6.15 19.64 -25.87
CA GLN A 112 6.67 21.00 -25.91
C GLN A 112 7.77 21.16 -26.97
N VAL A 113 8.68 20.19 -27.09
CA VAL A 113 9.70 20.20 -28.16
C VAL A 113 9.04 20.05 -29.53
N LEU A 114 8.06 19.15 -29.66
CA LEU A 114 7.30 18.96 -30.90
C LEU A 114 6.50 20.22 -31.27
N THR A 115 5.95 20.92 -30.28
CA THR A 115 5.25 22.18 -30.50
C THR A 115 6.20 23.27 -30.97
N VAL A 116 7.37 23.42 -30.34
CA VAL A 116 8.38 24.42 -30.73
C VAL A 116 8.96 24.15 -32.12
N LEU A 117 9.12 22.87 -32.50
CA LEU A 117 9.61 22.49 -33.83
C LEU A 117 8.53 22.54 -34.92
N THR A 118 7.26 22.37 -34.54
CA THR A 118 6.13 22.29 -35.49
C THR A 118 5.35 23.59 -35.62
N THR A 119 5.51 24.58 -34.72
CA THR A 119 4.99 25.93 -34.98
C THR A 119 5.86 26.62 -36.03
N PRO A 120 5.42 26.79 -37.29
CA PRO A 120 6.00 27.81 -38.13
C PRO A 120 5.66 29.15 -37.46
N VAL A 121 6.66 29.80 -36.88
CA VAL A 121 6.59 31.24 -36.64
C VAL A 121 6.68 31.88 -38.03
N LEU A 122 5.53 31.95 -38.71
CA LEU A 122 5.29 32.71 -39.93
C LEU A 122 3.80 33.05 -40.01
#